data_AF-A0AA37RXV8-F1
#
_entry.id   AF-A0AA37RXV8-F1
#
_cell.length_a   1.000
_cell.length_b   1.000
_cell.length_c   1.000
_cell.angle_alpha   90.00
_cell.angle_beta   90.00
_cell.angle_gamma   90.00
#
_symmetry.space_group_name_H-M   'P 1'
#
loop_
_entity.id
_entity.type
_entity.pdbx_description
1 polymer ?
#
loop_
_entity_poly.entity_id
_entity_poly.type
_entity_poly.pdbx_seq_one_letter_code
_entity_poly.pdbx_strand_id
1 'polypeptide(L)' 'MQFDSFADFINMGGYAFYVWLAYGVTATALAILIAHSLKKKSKVLKEIGQKIQREDRLRQNRSNKS' A
#
# COMPACT_ATOMS: atom_id res chain seq x y z
N MET A 1 0.87 -11.92 -42.40
CA MET A 1 0.74 -12.10 -40.94
C MET A 1 -0.03 -10.90 -40.45
N GLN A 2 -1.19 -11.05 -39.80
CA GLN A 2 -2.13 -9.94 -39.61
C GLN A 2 -1.82 -9.03 -38.41
N PHE A 3 -0.76 -9.36 -37.64
CA PHE A 3 -0.32 -8.58 -36.50
C PHE A 3 1.21 -8.58 -36.47
N ASP A 4 1.84 -7.75 -37.32
CA ASP A 4 3.29 -7.70 -37.48
C ASP A 4 3.98 -6.77 -36.46
N SER A 5 3.24 -6.16 -35.52
CA SER A 5 3.87 -5.28 -34.54
C SER A 5 3.08 -5.00 -33.27
N PHE A 6 3.80 -4.79 -32.16
CA PHE A 6 3.29 -4.26 -30.89
C PHE A 6 2.52 -2.93 -31.09
N ALA A 7 2.88 -2.18 -32.13
CA ALA A 7 2.21 -0.95 -32.54
C ALA A 7 0.77 -1.18 -33.06
N ASP A 8 0.48 -2.28 -33.75
CA ASP A 8 -0.88 -2.64 -34.17
C ASP A 8 -1.74 -3.08 -32.99
N PHE A 9 -1.14 -3.71 -31.98
CA PHE A 9 -1.83 -4.08 -30.76
C PHE A 9 -2.30 -2.84 -29.97
N ILE A 10 -1.53 -1.74 -30.03
CA ILE A 10 -1.91 -0.45 -29.44
C ILE A 10 -2.83 0.35 -30.37
N ASN A 11 -2.70 0.22 -31.69
CA ASN A 11 -3.51 0.93 -32.70
C ASN A 11 -4.69 0.13 -33.28
N MET A 12 -5.11 -0.96 -32.64
CA MET A 12 -6.34 -1.71 -32.97
C MET A 12 -7.60 -0.86 -32.68
N GLY A 13 -7.82 0.21 -33.44
CA GLY A 13 -9.10 0.93 -33.56
C GLY A 13 -9.80 1.30 -32.25
N GLY A 14 -9.06 1.58 -31.17
CA GLY A 14 -9.61 1.99 -29.86
C GLY A 14 -9.73 0.90 -28.79
N TYR A 15 -9.49 -0.38 -29.09
CA TYR A 15 -9.61 -1.47 -28.10
C TYR A 15 -8.47 -1.51 -27.06
N ALA A 16 -7.26 -1.12 -27.46
CA ALA A 16 -6.10 -1.09 -26.58
C ALA A 16 -6.30 -0.19 -25.35
N PHE A 17 -7.06 0.91 -25.51
CA PHE A 17 -7.37 1.83 -24.42
C PHE A 17 -8.20 1.16 -23.32
N TYR A 18 -9.20 0.36 -23.69
CA TYR A 18 -10.01 -0.38 -22.72
C TYR A 18 -9.21 -1.44 -21.98
N VAL A 19 -8.33 -2.16 -22.69
CA VAL A 19 -7.43 -3.14 -22.08
C VAL A 19 -6.52 -2.44 -21.08
N TRP A 20 -5.88 -1.33 -21.48
CA TRP A 20 -4.96 -0.60 -20.60
C TRP A 20 -5.66 0.03 -19.39
N LEU A 21 -6.90 0.50 -19.53
CA LEU A 21 -7.72 0.92 -18.40
C LEU A 21 -8.03 -0.23 -17.45
N ALA A 22 -8.43 -1.40 -17.95
CA ALA A 22 -8.72 -2.57 -17.10
C ALA A 22 -7.48 -3.03 -16.32
N TYR A 23 -6.32 -3.11 -16.99
CA TYR A 23 -5.04 -3.40 -16.34
C TYR A 23 -4.63 -2.29 -15.37
N GLY A 24 -4.81 -1.03 -15.73
CA GLY A 24 -4.49 0.12 -14.88
C GLY A 24 -5.34 0.19 -13.62
N VAL A 25 -6.65 -0.06 -13.72
CA VAL A 25 -7.56 -0.14 -12.58
C VAL A 25 -7.16 -1.29 -11.66
N THR A 26 -6.89 -2.46 -12.22
CA THR A 26 -6.49 -3.64 -11.44
C THR A 26 -5.15 -3.42 -10.74
N ALA A 27 -4.15 -2.88 -11.45
CA ALA A 27 -2.84 -2.54 -10.88
C ALA A 27 -2.96 -1.49 -9.77
N THR A 28 -3.82 -0.48 -9.97
CA THR A 28 -4.09 0.56 -8.98
C THR A 28 -4.76 -0.03 -7.73
N ALA A 29 -5.75 -0.90 -7.90
CA ALA A 29 -6.40 -1.60 -6.79
C ALA A 29 -5.40 -2.45 -5.98
N LEU A 30 -4.51 -3.16 -6.67
CA LEU A 30 -3.43 -3.94 -6.07
C LEU A 30 -2.44 -3.03 -5.31
N ALA A 31 -2.02 -1.92 -5.91
CA ALA A 31 -1.14 -0.94 -5.28
C ALA A 31 -1.76 -0.35 -4.00
N ILE A 32 -3.06 -0.01 -4.05
CA ILE A 32 -3.82 0.45 -2.87
C ILE A 32 -3.83 -0.62 -1.79
N LEU A 33 -4.11 -1.88 -2.15
CA LEU A 33 -4.15 -2.99 -1.20
C LEU A 33 -2.80 -3.22 -0.52
N ILE A 34 -1.71 -3.19 -1.29
CA ILE A 34 -0.34 -3.30 -0.79
C ILE A 34 -0.03 -2.12 0.14
N ALA A 35 -0.33 -0.88 -0.27
CA ALA A 35 -0.12 0.30 0.54
C ALA A 35 -0.91 0.24 1.86
N HIS A 36 -2.16 -0.23 1.83
CA HIS A 36 -2.98 -0.47 3.02
C HIS A 36 -2.37 -1.54 3.92
N SER A 37 -1.91 -2.66 3.36
CA SER A 37 -1.28 -3.75 4.10
C SER A 37 -0.01 -3.28 4.82
N LEU A 38 0.85 -2.53 4.14
CA LEU A 38 2.07 -1.95 4.70
C LEU A 38 1.75 -0.94 5.83
N LYS A 39 0.77 -0.07 5.62
CA LYS A 39 0.31 0.89 6.65
C LYS A 39 -0.25 0.19 7.89
N LYS A 40 -0.97 -0.92 7.71
CA LYS A 40 -1.57 -1.68 8.83
C LYS A 40 -0.50 -2.29 9.73
N LYS A 41 0.59 -2.84 9.16
CA LYS A 41 1.73 -3.35 9.93
C LYS A 41 2.42 -2.25 10.73
N SER A 42 2.67 -1.09 10.12
CA SER A 42 3.27 0.05 10.83
C SER A 42 2.37 0.62 11.93
N LYS A 43 1.04 0.61 11.73
CA LYS A 43 0.09 1.11 12.74
C LYS A 43 0.12 0.27 14.02
N VAL A 44 0.14 -1.06 13.90
CA VAL A 44 0.18 -1.97 15.06
C VAL A 44 1.47 -1.80 15.85
N LEU A 45 2.62 -1.75 15.17
CA LEU A 45 3.92 -1.54 15.83
C LEU A 45 4.00 -0.17 16.51
N LYS A 46 3.46 0.87 15.88
CA LYS A 46 3.42 2.22 16.45
C LYS A 46 2.52 2.31 17.69
N GLU A 47 1.37 1.63 17.69
CA GLU A 47 0.48 1.57 18.87
C GLU A 47 1.12 0.84 20.05
N ILE A 48 1.85 -0.25 19.79
CA ILE A 48 2.59 -0.98 20.83
C ILE A 48 3.71 -0.10 21.42
N GLY A 49 4.51 0.55 20.58
CA GLY A 49 5.58 1.44 21.04
C GLY A 49 5.06 2.62 21.88
N GLN A 50 3.89 3.18 21.53
CA GLN A 50 3.27 4.25 22.31
C GLN A 50 2.73 3.79 23.66
N LYS A 51 2.24 2.54 23.78
CA LYS A 51 1.85 1.97 25.07
C LYS A 51 3.05 1.77 25.99
N ILE A 52 4.14 1.19 25.47
CA ILE A 52 5.38 0.96 26.22
C ILE A 52 5.94 2.28 26.77
N GLN A 53 6.04 3.32 25.93
CA GLN A 53 6.53 4.63 26.38
C GLN A 53 5.68 5.28 27.47
N ARG A 54 4.36 5.05 27.46
CA ARG A 54 3.47 5.54 28.53
C ARG A 54 3.67 4.78 29.83
N GLU A 55 3.83 3.47 29.76
CA GLU A 55 4.08 2.65 30.94
C GLU A 55 5.46 2.95 31.57
N ASP A 56 6.50 3.16 30.76
CA ASP A 56 7.83 3.53 31.27
C ASP A 56 7.83 4.89 32.00
N ARG A 57 7.12 5.88 31.46
CA ARG A 57 6.96 7.18 32.15
C ARG A 57 6.25 7.06 33.50
N LEU A 58 5.24 6.20 33.59
CA LEU A 58 4.52 5.97 34.85
C LEU A 58 5.39 5.21 35.86
N ARG A 59 6.24 4.27 35.40
CA ARG A 59 7.20 3.54 36.23
C ARG A 59 8.30 4.45 36.78
N GLN A 60 8.88 5.33 35.97
CA GLN A 60 9.90 6.30 36.42
C GLN A 60 9.34 7.27 37.47
N ASN A 61 8.11 7.76 37.28
CA ASN A 61 7.48 8.61 38.28
C ASN A 61 7.16 7.88 39.60
N ARG A 62 7.06 6.54 39.58
CA ARG A 62 6.83 5.73 40.78
C ARG A 62 8.12 5.42 41.53
N SER A 63 9.25 5.23 40.83
CA SER A 63 10.55 5.02 41.48
C SER A 63 11.16 6.31 42.03
N ASN A 64 10.88 7.46 41.40
CA ASN A 64 11.34 8.77 41.89
C ASN A 64 10.52 9.29 43.10
N LYS A 65 9.57 8.51 43.62
CA LYS A 65 8.73 8.86 44.76
C LYS A 65 8.93 7.94 45.98
N SER A 66 9.95 7.06 45.95
CA SER A 66 10.35 6.23 47.09
C SER A 66 11.66 6.70 47.70
#